data_AF-A0A8H6PNI1-F1
#
_entry.id   AF-A0A8H6PNI1-F1
#
_cell.length_a   1.000
_cell.length_b   1.000
_cell.length_c   1.000
_cell.angle_alpha   90.00
_cell.angle_beta   90.00
_cell.angle_gamma   90.00
#
_symmetry.space_group_name_H-M   'P 1'
#
loop_
_entity.id
_entity.type
_entity.pdbx_description
1 polymer ?
#
loop_
_entity_poly.entity_id
_entity_poly.type
_entity_poly.pdbx_seq_one_letter_code
_entity_poly.pdbx_strand_id
1 'polypeptide(L)'
;MALLPQQSVQVSIPEPLPPIITHRLYLRPLADSDAEGLFAIRSRPEVARTNDPKIPHRTVQETREWMATKIFKEGPEGVLGRRFTYVLIEREQWEGGSQPPPADKQVIGYMGINQIYPSPEVGYSIHPDYWGKGYATEALDGLLKAWWKLPRQPRLNSAGDGSEPTEKVFALCDKINTGSGKVLSKCGFRVIKQVVYDTDELCLWELERPVLKHTCP
;
A
#
# COMPACT_ATOMS: atom_id res chain seq x y z
N MET A 1 17.44 -0.82 -14.96
CA MET A 1 16.91 0.56 -14.99
C MET A 1 15.79 0.60 -13.97
N ALA A 2 15.82 1.51 -12.98
CA ALA A 2 14.75 1.57 -11.98
C ALA A 2 13.42 1.95 -12.64
N LEU A 3 12.35 1.20 -12.37
CA LEU A 3 11.03 1.47 -12.95
C LEU A 3 10.36 2.71 -12.34
N LEU A 4 10.69 3.01 -11.09
CA LEU A 4 10.14 4.13 -10.33
C LEU A 4 11.01 5.39 -10.49
N PRO A 5 10.40 6.59 -10.57
CA PRO A 5 11.13 7.85 -10.59
C PRO A 5 11.89 8.10 -9.29
N GLN A 6 12.97 8.88 -9.38
CA GLN A 6 13.71 9.35 -8.21
C GLN A 6 12.93 10.48 -7.53
N GLN A 7 12.60 10.31 -6.24
CA GLN A 7 12.00 11.35 -5.42
C GLN A 7 12.44 11.18 -3.97
N SER A 8 13.17 12.16 -3.43
CA SER A 8 13.51 12.16 -2.00
C SER A 8 12.27 12.48 -1.17
N VAL A 9 11.88 11.58 -0.26
CA VAL A 9 10.74 11.78 0.66
C VAL A 9 11.21 11.64 2.10
N GLN A 10 11.28 12.78 2.81
CA GLN A 10 11.70 12.88 4.21
C GLN A 10 10.46 12.80 5.13
N VAL A 11 9.90 11.60 5.28
CA VAL A 11 8.73 11.35 6.15
C VAL A 11 9.15 10.72 7.48
N SER A 12 8.47 11.06 8.57
CA SER A 12 8.61 10.37 9.85
C SER A 12 7.47 9.39 10.05
N ILE A 13 7.79 8.11 10.19
CA ILE A 13 6.81 7.03 10.41
C ILE A 13 6.75 6.72 11.91
N PRO A 14 5.59 6.89 12.57
CA PRO A 14 5.46 6.64 14.00
C PRO A 14 5.60 5.15 14.33
N GLU A 15 6.02 4.88 15.57
CA GLU A 15 6.03 3.55 16.15
C GLU A 15 5.34 3.60 17.53
N PRO A 16 4.24 2.84 17.74
CA PRO A 16 3.55 2.00 16.76
C PRO A 16 2.82 2.82 15.67
N LEU A 17 2.57 2.19 14.52
CA LEU A 17 1.68 2.75 13.51
C LEU A 17 0.24 2.82 14.05
N PRO A 18 -0.44 3.97 13.96
CA PRO A 18 -1.85 4.05 14.35
C PRO A 18 -2.73 3.29 13.35
N PRO A 19 -3.83 2.64 13.80
CA PRO A 19 -4.77 2.03 12.88
C PRO A 19 -5.49 3.10 12.04
N ILE A 20 -5.96 2.70 10.86
CA ILE A 20 -6.78 3.52 9.97
C ILE A 20 -8.19 2.94 10.00
N ILE A 21 -9.15 3.76 10.43
CA ILE A 21 -10.56 3.36 10.51
C ILE A 21 -11.30 4.05 9.36
N THR A 22 -11.99 3.25 8.55
CA THR A 22 -12.86 3.73 7.48
C THR A 22 -14.31 3.40 7.83
N HIS A 23 -15.23 3.59 6.88
CA HIS A 23 -16.63 3.24 7.11
C HIS A 23 -16.78 1.74 7.40
N ARG A 24 -16.20 0.87 6.57
CA ARG A 24 -16.40 -0.58 6.63
C ARG A 24 -15.15 -1.34 7.04
N LEU A 25 -13.99 -0.70 7.12
CA LEU A 25 -12.72 -1.38 7.36
C LEU A 25 -12.01 -0.86 8.61
N TYR A 26 -11.35 -1.80 9.28
CA TYR A 26 -10.34 -1.57 10.28
C TYR A 26 -8.99 -2.01 9.70
N LEU A 27 -8.14 -1.05 9.35
CA LEU A 27 -6.79 -1.29 8.86
C LEU A 27 -5.83 -1.18 10.04
N ARG A 28 -5.26 -2.29 10.47
CA ARG A 28 -4.25 -2.29 11.54
C ARG A 28 -2.87 -2.66 11.00
N PRO A 29 -1.80 -2.25 11.68
CA PRO A 29 -0.45 -2.61 11.28
C PRO A 29 -0.31 -4.12 11.12
N LEU A 30 0.41 -4.52 10.07
CA LEU A 30 0.79 -5.91 9.83
C LEU A 30 1.49 -6.51 11.06
N ALA A 31 1.12 -7.70 11.48
CA ALA A 31 1.74 -8.44 12.57
C ALA A 31 2.16 -9.85 12.09
N ASP A 32 3.10 -10.49 12.79
CA ASP A 32 3.55 -11.85 12.44
C ASP A 32 2.39 -12.87 12.45
N SER A 33 1.43 -12.67 13.37
CA SER A 33 0.21 -13.47 13.48
C SER A 33 -0.68 -13.43 12.24
N ASP A 34 -0.47 -12.48 11.31
CA ASP A 34 -1.27 -12.36 10.09
C ASP A 34 -0.83 -13.32 8.98
N ALA A 35 0.26 -14.06 9.19
CA ALA A 35 0.85 -14.91 8.16
C ALA A 35 -0.14 -15.92 7.57
N GLU A 36 -1.03 -16.50 8.37
CA GLU A 36 -2.02 -17.47 7.91
C GLU A 36 -3.12 -16.80 7.05
N GLY A 37 -3.68 -15.68 7.52
CA GLY A 37 -4.67 -14.92 6.75
C GLY A 37 -4.10 -14.36 5.45
N LEU A 38 -2.84 -13.92 5.46
CA LEU A 38 -2.15 -13.46 4.26
C LEU A 38 -1.77 -14.62 3.33
N PHE A 39 -1.46 -15.79 3.88
CA PHE A 39 -1.23 -16.99 3.08
C PHE A 39 -2.50 -17.42 2.35
N ALA A 40 -3.67 -17.31 2.97
CA ALA A 40 -4.97 -17.58 2.34
C ALA A 40 -5.25 -16.66 1.12
N ILE A 41 -4.57 -15.52 1.04
CA ILE A 41 -4.62 -14.60 -0.11
C ILE A 41 -3.50 -14.94 -1.11
N ARG A 42 -2.24 -15.02 -0.64
CA ARG A 42 -1.06 -15.11 -1.50
C ARG A 42 -0.82 -16.51 -2.09
N SER A 43 -1.43 -17.55 -1.55
CA SER A 43 -1.40 -18.92 -2.10
C SER A 43 -2.32 -19.12 -3.31
N ARG A 44 -3.15 -18.13 -3.64
CA ARG A 44 -4.14 -18.22 -4.71
C ARG A 44 -3.54 -17.88 -6.08
N PRO A 45 -3.64 -18.77 -7.09
CA PRO A 45 -3.16 -18.49 -8.45
C PRO A 45 -3.75 -17.22 -9.06
N GLU A 46 -5.03 -16.96 -8.81
CA GLU A 46 -5.74 -15.79 -9.30
C GLU A 46 -5.25 -14.47 -8.71
N VAL A 47 -4.63 -14.50 -7.52
CA VAL A 47 -3.98 -13.34 -6.88
C VAL A 47 -2.53 -13.23 -7.37
N ALA A 48 -1.80 -14.35 -7.32
CA ALA A 48 -0.40 -14.42 -7.67
C ALA A 48 -0.10 -13.94 -9.09
N ARG A 49 -0.98 -14.21 -10.06
CA ARG A 49 -0.82 -13.75 -11.47
C ARG A 49 -0.68 -12.23 -11.65
N THR A 50 -1.03 -11.45 -10.63
CA THR A 50 -0.91 -9.97 -10.63
C THR A 50 0.16 -9.44 -9.68
N ASN A 51 0.89 -10.33 -9.00
CA ASN A 51 1.99 -9.99 -8.10
C ASN A 51 3.33 -10.15 -8.82
N ASP A 52 4.37 -9.56 -8.26
CA ASP A 52 5.75 -9.89 -8.59
C ASP A 52 6.43 -10.54 -7.36
N PRO A 53 7.03 -11.75 -7.49
CA PRO A 53 6.91 -12.67 -8.62
C PRO A 53 5.48 -13.22 -8.79
N LYS A 54 5.13 -13.66 -10.02
CA LYS A 54 3.82 -14.25 -10.37
C LYS A 54 3.62 -15.69 -9.88
N ILE A 55 4.11 -16.01 -8.68
CA ILE A 55 4.14 -17.37 -8.12
C ILE A 55 3.33 -17.41 -6.82
N PRO A 56 2.34 -18.31 -6.69
CA PRO A 56 1.60 -18.47 -5.46
C PRO A 56 2.51 -19.00 -4.34
N HIS A 57 2.32 -18.48 -3.14
CA HIS A 57 3.00 -19.02 -1.97
C HIS A 57 2.51 -20.44 -1.70
N ARG A 58 3.44 -21.33 -1.35
CA ARG A 58 3.19 -22.75 -1.06
C ARG A 58 3.08 -23.03 0.43
N THR A 59 3.68 -22.18 1.25
CA THR A 59 3.66 -22.32 2.71
C THR A 59 3.40 -20.99 3.42
N VAL A 60 2.91 -21.07 4.66
CA VAL A 60 2.81 -19.90 5.55
C VAL A 60 4.20 -19.28 5.79
N GLN A 61 5.26 -20.10 5.79
CA GLN A 61 6.63 -19.64 5.98
C GLN A 61 7.09 -18.71 4.85
N GLU A 62 6.82 -19.04 3.58
CA GLU A 62 7.08 -18.14 2.44
C GLU A 62 6.33 -16.81 2.60
N THR A 63 5.14 -16.83 3.20
CA THR A 63 4.38 -15.60 3.52
C THR A 63 5.05 -14.79 4.62
N ARG A 64 5.57 -15.41 5.68
CA ARG A 64 6.34 -14.72 6.72
C ARG A 64 7.61 -14.07 6.16
N GLU A 65 8.32 -14.77 5.29
CA GLU A 65 9.52 -14.25 4.62
C GLU A 65 9.19 -13.04 3.74
N TRP A 66 8.10 -13.11 2.98
CA TRP A 66 7.60 -11.96 2.24
C TRP A 66 7.17 -10.81 3.15
N MET A 67 6.54 -11.06 4.30
CA MET A 67 6.18 -10.02 5.27
C MET A 67 7.40 -9.26 5.79
N ALA A 68 8.53 -9.95 5.98
CA ALA A 68 9.80 -9.32 6.37
C ALA A 68 10.35 -8.35 5.31
N THR A 69 9.99 -8.53 4.02
CA THR A 69 10.37 -7.60 2.95
C THR A 69 9.67 -6.25 3.04
N LYS A 70 8.61 -6.13 3.86
CA LYS A 70 7.86 -4.88 4.07
C LYS A 70 8.56 -3.89 4.99
N ILE A 71 9.67 -4.29 5.59
CA ILE A 71 10.56 -3.40 6.34
C ILE A 71 11.44 -2.64 5.35
N PHE A 72 11.42 -1.31 5.43
CA PHE A 72 12.26 -0.46 4.61
C PHE A 72 13.73 -0.63 4.97
N LYS A 73 14.50 -1.10 3.99
CA LYS A 73 15.96 -1.28 4.07
C LYS A 73 16.74 -0.15 3.38
N GLU A 74 16.03 0.68 2.62
CA GLU A 74 16.57 1.80 1.86
C GLU A 74 15.64 3.02 2.03
N GLY A 75 16.24 4.22 2.01
CA GLY A 75 15.53 5.49 2.24
C GLY A 75 16.27 6.38 3.25
N PRO A 76 15.65 7.51 3.65
CA PRO A 76 16.20 8.35 4.72
C PRO A 76 16.38 7.61 6.04
N GLU A 77 17.33 8.04 6.86
CA GLU A 77 17.66 7.39 8.14
C GLU A 77 16.43 7.17 9.04
N GLY A 78 15.54 8.17 9.13
CA GLY A 78 14.33 8.11 9.96
C GLY A 78 13.26 7.09 9.54
N VAL A 79 13.40 6.45 8.37
CA VAL A 79 12.46 5.41 7.90
C VAL A 79 13.08 4.01 7.83
N LEU A 80 14.39 3.88 8.02
CA LEU A 80 15.04 2.56 8.02
C LEU A 80 14.51 1.70 9.17
N GLY A 81 14.24 0.43 8.90
CA GLY A 81 13.63 -0.48 9.88
C GLY A 81 12.14 -0.24 10.14
N ARG A 82 11.55 0.80 9.53
CA ARG A 82 10.10 1.05 9.58
C ARG A 82 9.37 0.29 8.48
N ARG A 83 8.06 0.23 8.58
CA ARG A 83 7.15 -0.24 7.53
C ARG A 83 5.92 0.66 7.52
N PHE A 84 5.17 0.62 6.42
CA PHE A 84 3.87 1.27 6.34
C PHE A 84 2.88 0.32 5.66
N THR A 85 2.70 -0.86 6.25
CA THR A 85 1.85 -1.94 5.73
C THR A 85 0.81 -2.33 6.75
N TYR A 86 -0.43 -2.41 6.30
CA TYR A 86 -1.62 -2.72 7.08
C TYR A 86 -2.29 -3.98 6.53
N VAL A 87 -2.90 -4.74 7.43
CA VAL A 87 -3.91 -5.75 7.07
C VAL A 87 -5.30 -5.12 7.15
N LEU A 88 -6.20 -5.56 6.28
CA LEU A 88 -7.57 -5.09 6.20
C LEU A 88 -8.47 -6.11 6.89
N ILE A 89 -9.31 -5.61 7.78
CA ILE A 89 -10.33 -6.39 8.51
C ILE A 89 -11.67 -5.68 8.29
N GLU A 90 -12.75 -6.44 8.09
CA GLU A 90 -14.09 -5.83 8.09
C GLU A 90 -14.42 -5.34 9.49
N ARG A 91 -14.94 -4.12 9.58
CA ARG A 91 -15.20 -3.46 10.86
C ARG A 91 -16.20 -4.24 11.74
N GLU A 92 -17.20 -4.87 11.13
CA GLU A 92 -18.15 -5.75 11.84
C GLU A 92 -17.46 -6.93 12.55
N GLN A 93 -16.35 -7.43 12.01
CA GLN A 93 -15.54 -8.49 12.64
C GLN A 93 -14.75 -7.97 13.85
N TRP A 94 -14.42 -6.67 13.87
CA TRP A 94 -13.73 -6.01 14.98
C TRP A 94 -14.68 -5.62 16.11
N GLU A 95 -15.93 -5.26 15.81
CA GLU A 95 -16.91 -4.78 16.79
C GLU A 95 -17.58 -5.92 17.61
N GLY A 96 -17.01 -7.13 17.62
CA GLY A 96 -17.39 -8.19 18.56
C GLY A 96 -18.64 -8.98 18.16
N GLY A 97 -18.79 -9.31 16.87
CA GLY A 97 -19.79 -10.29 16.42
C GLY A 97 -19.72 -11.60 17.22
N SER A 98 -20.86 -12.31 17.32
CA SER A 98 -21.08 -13.44 18.24
C SER A 98 -20.11 -14.63 18.10
N GLN A 99 -19.32 -14.68 17.02
CA GLN A 99 -18.22 -15.62 16.83
C GLN A 99 -17.07 -14.93 16.05
N PRO A 100 -15.80 -15.08 16.46
CA PRO A 100 -14.67 -14.61 15.66
C PRO A 100 -14.65 -15.35 14.31
N PRO A 101 -14.36 -14.66 13.19
CA PRO A 101 -14.22 -15.33 11.90
C PRO A 101 -13.07 -16.36 11.97
N PRO A 102 -13.12 -17.41 11.14
CA PRO A 102 -11.97 -18.29 10.95
C PRO A 102 -10.67 -17.49 10.70
N ALA A 103 -9.54 -17.96 11.23
CA ALA A 103 -8.27 -17.22 11.18
C ALA A 103 -7.82 -16.87 9.75
N ASP A 104 -8.14 -17.72 8.78
CA ASP A 104 -7.89 -17.53 7.34
C ASP A 104 -8.79 -16.47 6.68
N LYS A 105 -9.86 -16.03 7.35
CA LYS A 105 -10.82 -15.03 6.86
C LYS A 105 -10.84 -13.74 7.67
N GLN A 106 -10.08 -13.69 8.76
CA GLN A 106 -9.94 -12.48 9.58
C GLN A 106 -9.21 -11.35 8.83
N VAL A 107 -8.30 -11.70 7.91
CA VAL A 107 -7.61 -10.75 7.04
C VAL A 107 -8.19 -10.84 5.64
N ILE A 108 -8.89 -9.78 5.20
CA ILE A 108 -9.54 -9.75 3.88
C ILE A 108 -8.62 -9.18 2.79
N GLY A 109 -7.47 -8.63 3.19
CA GLY A 109 -6.53 -7.96 2.30
C GLY A 109 -5.35 -7.37 3.05
N TYR A 110 -4.39 -6.85 2.30
CA TYR A 110 -3.32 -6.01 2.83
C TYR A 110 -3.05 -4.85 1.89
N MET A 111 -2.48 -3.78 2.43
CA MET A 111 -2.11 -2.60 1.67
C MET A 111 -1.03 -1.81 2.39
N GLY A 112 -0.16 -1.15 1.64
CA GLY A 112 0.83 -0.27 2.23
C GLY A 112 1.65 0.49 1.21
N ILE A 113 2.62 1.23 1.73
CA ILE A 113 3.77 1.67 0.96
C ILE A 113 4.78 0.52 1.01
N ASN A 114 5.04 -0.13 -0.13
CA ASN A 114 5.94 -1.30 -0.19
C ASN A 114 7.41 -0.89 -0.10
N GLN A 115 7.73 0.27 -0.65
CA GLN A 115 9.07 0.84 -0.66
C GLN A 115 8.97 2.36 -0.63
N ILE A 116 10.01 3.00 -0.11
CA ILE A 116 10.13 4.47 -0.05
C ILE A 116 11.27 5.02 -0.91
N TYR A 117 12.17 4.13 -1.36
CA TYR A 117 13.28 4.44 -2.24
C TYR A 117 13.16 3.60 -3.53
N PRO A 118 13.39 4.18 -4.73
CA PRO A 118 13.76 5.58 -5.00
C PRO A 118 12.60 6.58 -4.83
N SER A 119 11.37 6.10 -4.63
CA SER A 119 10.17 6.88 -4.32
C SER A 119 9.12 6.01 -3.61
N PRO A 120 8.12 6.59 -2.93
CA PRO A 120 7.07 5.83 -2.26
C PRO A 120 6.14 5.16 -3.27
N GLU A 121 5.99 3.85 -3.14
CA GLU A 121 5.14 3.02 -4.01
C GLU A 121 4.06 2.31 -3.20
N VAL A 122 2.80 2.43 -3.63
CA VAL A 122 1.68 1.69 -3.04
C VAL A 122 1.55 0.31 -3.66
N GLY A 123 1.31 -0.70 -2.83
CA GLY A 123 0.82 -1.98 -3.31
C GLY A 123 -0.11 -2.65 -2.32
N TYR A 124 -0.92 -3.55 -2.86
CA TYR A 124 -2.01 -4.19 -2.14
C TYR A 124 -2.43 -5.49 -2.82
N SER A 125 -3.11 -6.33 -2.05
CA SER A 125 -3.92 -7.42 -2.59
C SER A 125 -5.11 -7.65 -1.67
N ILE A 126 -6.23 -8.04 -2.28
CA ILE A 126 -7.48 -8.34 -1.59
C ILE A 126 -7.80 -9.81 -1.84
N HIS A 127 -8.37 -10.49 -0.85
CA HIS A 127 -8.86 -11.85 -1.02
C HIS A 127 -9.99 -11.88 -2.09
N PRO A 128 -10.02 -12.86 -3.02
CA PRO A 128 -10.97 -12.85 -4.14
C PRO A 128 -12.45 -12.73 -3.77
N ASP A 129 -12.88 -13.34 -2.65
CA ASP A 129 -14.25 -13.23 -2.13
C ASP A 129 -14.69 -11.78 -1.81
N TYR A 130 -13.74 -10.85 -1.76
CA TYR A 130 -13.95 -9.44 -1.43
C TYR A 130 -13.71 -8.51 -2.63
N TRP A 131 -13.43 -9.05 -3.82
CA TRP A 131 -13.31 -8.27 -5.04
C TRP A 131 -14.65 -7.70 -5.49
N GLY A 132 -14.61 -6.58 -6.24
CA GLY A 132 -15.80 -5.92 -6.77
C GLY A 132 -16.66 -5.17 -5.73
N LYS A 133 -16.36 -5.29 -4.43
CA LYS A 133 -17.13 -4.67 -3.33
C LYS A 133 -16.65 -3.26 -2.92
N GLY A 134 -15.62 -2.74 -3.60
CA GLY A 134 -15.06 -1.40 -3.35
C GLY A 134 -14.09 -1.30 -2.17
N TYR A 135 -13.76 -2.40 -1.49
CA TYR A 135 -12.85 -2.39 -0.34
C TYR A 135 -11.44 -1.87 -0.65
N ALA A 136 -10.87 -2.24 -1.79
CA ALA A 136 -9.55 -1.74 -2.21
C ALA A 136 -9.54 -0.20 -2.37
N THR A 137 -10.58 0.37 -2.97
CA THR A 137 -10.69 1.84 -3.15
C THR A 137 -10.83 2.54 -1.80
N GLU A 138 -11.67 2.03 -0.91
CA GLU A 138 -11.85 2.58 0.43
C GLU A 138 -10.57 2.51 1.27
N ALA A 139 -9.89 1.36 1.25
CA ALA A 139 -8.63 1.16 1.95
C ALA A 139 -7.53 2.09 1.43
N LEU A 140 -7.43 2.25 0.10
CA LEU A 140 -6.40 3.09 -0.52
C LEU A 140 -6.62 4.57 -0.21
N ASP A 141 -7.85 5.05 -0.27
CA ASP A 141 -8.18 6.41 0.16
C ASP A 141 -7.81 6.66 1.63
N GLY A 142 -8.13 5.71 2.54
CA GLY A 142 -7.74 5.77 3.94
C GLY A 142 -6.21 5.78 4.15
N LEU A 143 -5.51 4.87 3.46
CA LEU A 143 -4.04 4.77 3.49
C LEU A 143 -3.39 6.08 3.06
N LEU A 144 -3.82 6.65 1.93
CA LEU A 144 -3.26 7.89 1.39
C LEU A 144 -3.49 9.06 2.34
N LYS A 145 -4.70 9.20 2.90
CA LYS A 145 -4.99 10.23 3.92
C LYS A 145 -4.08 10.10 5.14
N ALA A 146 -3.80 8.87 5.60
CA ALA A 146 -2.87 8.64 6.69
C ALA A 146 -1.43 8.99 6.29
N TRP A 147 -1.00 8.55 5.10
CA TRP A 147 0.33 8.84 4.55
C TRP A 147 0.60 10.35 4.44
N TRP A 148 -0.34 11.13 3.89
CA TRP A 148 -0.21 12.57 3.73
C TRP A 148 -0.22 13.36 5.04
N LYS A 149 -0.76 12.78 6.12
CA LYS A 149 -0.76 13.37 7.47
C LYS A 149 0.53 13.12 8.24
N LEU A 150 1.38 12.18 7.81
CA LEU A 150 2.62 11.92 8.54
C LEU A 150 3.52 13.18 8.53
N PRO A 151 4.26 13.46 9.63
CA PRO A 151 5.18 14.58 9.66
C PRO A 151 6.22 14.48 8.56
N ARG A 152 6.47 15.59 7.85
CA ARG A 152 7.59 15.74 6.93
C ARG A 152 8.69 16.54 7.64
N GLN A 153 9.94 16.11 7.51
CA GLN A 153 11.05 16.98 7.93
C GLN A 153 11.21 18.10 6.89
N PRO A 154 11.35 19.36 7.32
CA PRO A 154 11.54 20.45 6.39
C PRO A 154 12.90 20.30 5.68
N ARG A 155 12.84 20.35 4.34
CA ARG A 155 13.90 20.49 3.32
C ARG A 155 14.38 19.22 2.61
N LEU A 156 14.03 19.15 1.32
CA LEU A 156 15.01 19.08 0.24
C LEU A 156 14.36 19.66 -1.03
N ASN A 157 14.91 20.80 -1.47
CA ASN A 157 14.61 21.54 -2.70
C ASN A 157 13.21 22.17 -2.79
N SER A 158 13.02 23.33 -2.14
CA SER A 158 12.24 24.37 -2.83
C SER A 158 12.88 24.52 -4.21
N ALA A 159 12.12 24.40 -5.30
CA ALA A 159 12.59 24.98 -6.54
C ALA A 159 12.98 26.44 -6.22
N GLY A 160 14.01 26.98 -6.86
CA GLY A 160 14.51 28.33 -6.57
C GLY A 160 13.47 29.45 -6.71
N ASP A 161 12.23 29.12 -7.08
CA ASP A 161 11.03 29.95 -7.15
C ASP A 161 10.16 29.96 -5.87
N GLY A 162 10.53 29.22 -4.82
CA GLY A 162 9.78 29.15 -3.57
C GLY A 162 8.55 28.24 -3.59
N SER A 163 8.32 27.46 -4.66
CA SER A 163 7.31 26.41 -4.68
C SER A 163 7.78 25.20 -3.84
N GLU A 164 6.87 24.62 -3.05
CA GLU A 164 7.13 23.32 -2.43
C GLU A 164 7.21 22.26 -3.54
N PRO A 165 8.25 21.40 -3.54
CA PRO A 165 8.31 20.30 -4.48
C PRO A 165 7.08 19.41 -4.26
N THR A 166 6.35 19.11 -5.34
CA THR A 166 5.12 18.34 -5.24
C THR A 166 5.46 16.87 -5.01
N GLU A 167 5.43 16.46 -3.75
CA GLU A 167 5.61 15.06 -3.33
C GLU A 167 4.58 14.18 -4.03
N LYS A 168 5.00 13.04 -4.59
CA LYS A 168 4.12 12.07 -5.23
C LYS A 168 4.22 10.70 -4.57
N VAL A 169 3.18 9.89 -4.76
CA VAL A 169 3.18 8.44 -4.51
C VAL A 169 2.93 7.75 -5.84
N PHE A 170 3.61 6.63 -6.06
CA PHE A 170 3.55 5.87 -7.30
C PHE A 170 2.88 4.52 -7.10
N ALA A 171 2.48 3.89 -8.19
CA ALA A 171 2.09 2.48 -8.21
C ALA A 171 2.55 1.85 -9.54
N LEU A 172 3.04 0.62 -9.48
CA LEU A 172 3.20 -0.21 -10.67
C LEU A 172 2.04 -1.19 -10.75
N CYS A 173 1.35 -1.20 -11.88
CA CYS A 173 0.21 -2.07 -12.09
C CYS A 173 0.31 -2.71 -13.46
N ASP A 174 0.23 -4.02 -13.52
CA ASP A 174 0.08 -4.74 -14.77
C ASP A 174 -1.14 -4.18 -15.54
N LYS A 175 -0.94 -3.86 -16.82
CA LYS A 175 -1.96 -3.28 -17.70
C LYS A 175 -3.17 -4.19 -17.85
N ILE A 176 -2.99 -5.51 -17.75
CA ILE A 176 -4.12 -6.45 -17.78
C ILE A 176 -4.91 -6.49 -16.46
N ASN A 177 -4.35 -5.97 -15.36
CA ASN A 177 -5.02 -5.88 -14.07
C ASN A 177 -5.99 -4.67 -14.01
N THR A 178 -7.10 -4.81 -14.76
CA THR A 178 -8.14 -3.76 -14.84
C THR A 178 -8.79 -3.44 -13.49
N GLY A 179 -8.80 -4.38 -12.54
CA GLY A 179 -9.32 -4.17 -11.19
C GLY A 179 -8.52 -3.12 -10.42
N SER A 180 -7.20 -3.33 -10.33
CA SER A 180 -6.28 -2.37 -9.72
C SER A 180 -6.23 -1.04 -10.48
N GLY A 181 -6.27 -1.07 -11.82
CA GLY A 181 -6.37 0.15 -12.63
C GLY A 181 -7.59 1.02 -12.27
N LYS A 182 -8.78 0.41 -12.10
CA LYS A 182 -9.99 1.12 -11.67
C LYS A 182 -9.86 1.68 -10.25
N VAL A 183 -9.22 0.95 -9.34
CA VAL A 183 -8.97 1.41 -7.95
C VAL A 183 -8.07 2.64 -7.97
N LEU A 184 -6.93 2.56 -8.68
CA LEU A 184 -5.97 3.66 -8.82
C LEU A 184 -6.62 4.91 -9.43
N SER A 185 -7.35 4.78 -10.54
CA SER A 185 -8.09 5.90 -11.14
C SER A 185 -9.09 6.55 -10.17
N LYS A 186 -9.86 5.74 -9.42
CA LYS A 186 -10.84 6.25 -8.44
C LYS A 186 -10.19 6.98 -7.27
N CYS A 187 -8.96 6.62 -6.91
CA CYS A 187 -8.16 7.30 -5.90
C CYS A 187 -7.34 8.48 -6.46
N GLY A 188 -7.57 8.88 -7.72
CA GLY A 188 -6.97 10.05 -8.33
C GLY A 188 -5.59 9.83 -8.96
N PHE A 189 -5.09 8.60 -9.00
CA PHE A 189 -3.85 8.31 -9.71
C PHE A 189 -4.05 8.47 -11.22
N ARG A 190 -2.99 8.94 -11.90
CA ARG A 190 -2.91 9.02 -13.36
C ARG A 190 -1.76 8.19 -13.89
N VAL A 191 -1.96 7.56 -15.05
CA VAL A 191 -0.87 6.87 -15.76
C VAL A 191 0.06 7.92 -16.34
N ILE A 192 1.37 7.78 -16.09
CA ILE A 192 2.41 8.66 -16.67
C ILE A 192 3.30 7.96 -17.66
N LYS A 193 3.40 6.62 -17.59
CA LYS A 193 4.25 5.83 -18.47
C LYS A 193 3.76 4.40 -18.55
N GLN A 194 3.94 3.78 -19.72
CA GLN A 194 3.90 2.31 -19.86
C GLN A 194 5.33 1.81 -19.97
N VAL A 195 5.65 0.75 -19.23
CA VAL A 195 6.98 0.13 -19.18
C VAL A 195 6.83 -1.37 -19.34
N VAL A 196 7.75 -1.99 -20.07
CA VAL A 196 7.84 -3.45 -20.12
C VAL A 196 8.88 -3.88 -19.09
N TYR A 197 8.49 -4.77 -18.18
CA TYR A 197 9.39 -5.38 -17.21
C TYR A 197 9.31 -6.89 -17.34
N ASP A 198 10.44 -7.51 -17.65
CA ASP A 198 10.51 -8.91 -18.11
C ASP A 198 9.55 -9.16 -19.29
N THR A 199 8.43 -9.84 -19.04
CA THR A 199 7.38 -10.13 -20.05
C THR A 199 6.10 -9.32 -19.85
N ASP A 200 6.04 -8.48 -18.82
CA ASP A 200 4.82 -7.80 -18.41
C ASP A 200 4.77 -6.35 -18.89
N GLU A 201 3.62 -5.95 -19.46
CA GLU A 201 3.30 -4.55 -19.73
C GLU A 201 2.74 -3.89 -18.45
N LEU A 202 3.54 -3.05 -17.81
CA LEU A 202 3.15 -2.32 -16.62
C LEU A 202 2.78 -0.87 -16.95
N CYS A 203 1.75 -0.38 -16.29
CA CYS A 203 1.46 1.05 -16.18
C CYS A 203 2.10 1.59 -14.90
N LEU A 204 2.90 2.65 -15.05
CA LEU A 204 3.37 3.48 -13.94
C LEU A 204 2.35 4.58 -13.68
N TRP A 205 1.81 4.57 -12.47
CA TRP A 205 0.83 5.53 -11.98
C TRP A 205 1.47 6.50 -11.01
N GLU A 206 1.00 7.75 -10.98
CA GLU A 206 1.37 8.73 -9.97
C GLU A 206 0.14 9.39 -9.36
N LEU A 207 0.24 9.75 -8.09
CA LEU A 207 -0.67 10.63 -7.39
C LEU A 207 0.15 11.73 -6.71
N GLU A 208 -0.18 12.98 -7.04
CA GLU A 208 0.43 14.15 -6.42
C GLU A 208 -0.20 14.40 -5.05
N ARG A 209 0.64 14.76 -4.07
CA ARG A 209 0.20 15.12 -2.73
C ARG A 209 -0.78 16.30 -2.84
N PRO A 210 -1.99 16.19 -2.26
CA PRO A 210 -2.94 17.28 -2.32
C PRO A 210 -2.43 18.48 -1.53
N VAL A 211 -2.72 19.69 -2.01
CA VAL A 211 -2.53 20.91 -1.23
C VAL A 211 -3.44 20.83 0.00
N LEU A 212 -2.84 20.54 1.16
CA LEU A 212 -3.56 20.55 2.42
C LEU A 212 -3.85 22.02 2.76
N LYS A 213 -5.04 22.50 2.42
CA LYS A 213 -5.51 23.79 2.95
C LYS A 213 -5.57 23.64 4.47
N HIS A 214 -4.66 24.30 5.18
CA HIS A 214 -4.79 24.45 6.62
C HIS A 214 -6.10 25.19 6.89
N THR A 215 -7.14 24.46 7.26
CA THR A 215 -8.23 25.06 8.01
C THR A 215 -7.64 25.34 9.39
N CYS A 216 -7.23 26.58 9.65
CA CYS A 216 -7.04 27.02 11.03
C CYS A 216 -8.32 26.69 11.80
N PRO A 217 -8.22 26.08 12.98
CA PRO A 217 -9.36 25.98 13.89
C PRO A 217 -9.83 27.37 14.34
#